data_AF-A0A1F1KZ13-F1
#
_entry.id   AF-A0A1F1KZ13-F1
#
_cell.length_a   1.000
_cell.length_b   1.000
_cell.length_c   1.000
_cell.angle_alpha   90.00
_cell.angle_beta   90.00
_cell.angle_gamma   90.00
#
_symmetry.space_group_name_H-M   'P 1'
#
loop_
_entity.id
_entity.type
_entity.pdbx_description
1 polymer ?
#
loop_
_entity_poly.entity_id
_entity_poly.type
_entity_poly.pdbx_seq_one_letter_code
_entity_poly.pdbx_strand_id
1 'polypeptide(L)'
;MRIILESYKKIFSLILLLVFTVIVTFLIKYYFKPFMVILIMSIICMPVYKFIIKLKVPEKLAGAVTLITVNVLLVLIIVYMGGEIYSILRKVYSSNIEIINNIIQNISSAVNIDLNNLKIGKSVFSIINDTKLRQSAVSTGESILAYFIANICTFFILVDKKSMLDVIYRLFPEEIIKKFRRQKNNFVNMISIQGILILISTIEIIFGFFILRIPKSLMLGLVCGLLDVLPYVGTIIVFIPIIIYNIIMKNYLVSFGLICLYILVQIVREILEAKFIGNKLDIHPLVIFISIYIGAKVFGILGILVGPMYSIIAKEIIYGEIK
;
A
#
# COMPACT_ATOMS: atom_id res chain seq x y z
N MET A 1 -24.58 18.85 36.80
CA MET A 1 -25.48 18.57 35.66
C MET A 1 -24.87 18.91 34.30
N ARG A 2 -24.31 20.12 34.07
CA ARG A 2 -23.66 20.50 32.79
C ARG A 2 -22.49 19.58 32.36
N ILE A 3 -21.58 19.23 33.28
CA ILE A 3 -20.42 18.35 33.00
C ILE A 3 -20.86 16.94 32.55
N ILE A 4 -21.94 16.44 33.14
CA ILE A 4 -22.51 15.12 32.80
C ILE A 4 -23.13 15.19 31.39
N LEU A 5 -23.90 16.23 31.09
CA LEU A 5 -24.48 16.48 29.77
C LEU A 5 -23.42 16.66 28.66
N GLU A 6 -22.30 17.32 28.94
CA GLU A 6 -21.17 17.44 27.99
C GLU A 6 -20.49 16.09 27.75
N SER A 7 -20.32 15.29 28.79
CA SER A 7 -19.72 13.94 28.68
C SER A 7 -20.60 13.02 27.82
N TYR A 8 -21.92 13.06 28.00
CA TYR A 8 -22.86 12.31 27.14
C TYR A 8 -22.85 12.78 25.69
N LYS A 9 -22.75 14.09 25.43
CA LYS A 9 -22.61 14.62 24.06
C LYS A 9 -21.32 14.15 23.39
N LYS A 10 -20.20 14.12 24.12
CA LYS A 10 -18.92 13.61 23.60
C LYS A 10 -18.99 12.13 23.25
N ILE A 11 -19.51 11.29 24.15
CA ILE A 11 -19.68 9.85 23.87
C ILE A 11 -20.61 9.63 22.68
N PHE A 12 -21.74 10.34 22.62
CA PHE A 12 -22.68 10.24 21.50
C PHE A 12 -22.04 10.62 20.17
N SER A 13 -21.30 11.72 20.11
CA SER A 13 -20.60 12.16 18.88
C SER A 13 -19.48 11.19 18.45
N LEU A 14 -18.77 10.56 19.40
CA LEU A 14 -17.77 9.53 19.11
C LEU A 14 -18.39 8.26 18.53
N ILE A 15 -19.54 7.82 19.06
CA ILE A 15 -20.28 6.66 18.55
C ILE A 15 -20.83 6.97 17.15
N LEU A 16 -21.42 8.16 16.96
CA LEU A 16 -21.92 8.59 15.66
C LEU A 16 -20.80 8.62 14.61
N LEU A 17 -19.63 9.15 14.96
CA LEU A 17 -18.44 9.17 14.10
C LEU A 17 -18.00 7.74 13.75
N LEU A 18 -18.00 6.82 14.72
CA LEU A 18 -17.62 5.42 14.50
C LEU A 18 -18.58 4.75 13.53
N VAL A 19 -19.89 4.89 13.74
CA VAL A 19 -20.92 4.33 12.85
C VAL A 19 -20.78 4.91 11.44
N PHE A 20 -20.62 6.22 11.32
CA PHE A 20 -20.44 6.89 10.03
C PHE A 20 -19.19 6.37 9.30
N THR A 21 -18.04 6.31 9.96
CA THR A 21 -16.80 5.82 9.36
C THR A 21 -16.89 4.35 8.95
N VAL A 22 -17.53 3.50 9.75
CA VAL A 22 -17.76 2.07 9.42
C VAL A 22 -18.63 1.94 8.16
N ILE A 23 -19.76 2.65 8.09
CA ILE A 23 -20.70 2.59 6.96
C ILE A 23 -20.03 3.07 5.67
N VAL A 24 -19.37 4.23 5.71
CA VAL A 24 -18.67 4.80 4.55
C VAL A 24 -17.58 3.85 4.06
N THR A 25 -16.81 3.26 4.99
CA THR A 25 -15.73 2.35 4.61
C THR A 25 -16.26 1.06 3.99
N PHE A 26 -17.38 0.52 4.48
CA PHE A 26 -18.06 -0.62 3.85
C PHE A 26 -18.58 -0.30 2.46
N LEU A 27 -19.19 0.88 2.28
CA LEU A 27 -19.69 1.33 0.99
C LEU A 27 -18.56 1.41 -0.04
N ILE A 28 -17.44 2.05 0.33
CA ILE A 28 -16.27 2.17 -0.53
C ILE A 28 -15.70 0.78 -0.86
N LYS A 29 -15.50 -0.07 0.16
CA LYS A 29 -14.91 -1.40 -0.01
C LYS A 29 -15.72 -2.28 -0.98
N TYR A 30 -17.05 -2.24 -0.87
CA TYR A 30 -17.91 -3.14 -1.62
C TYR A 30 -18.32 -2.57 -2.99
N TYR A 31 -18.63 -1.27 -3.06
CA TYR A 31 -19.21 -0.65 -4.25
C TYR A 31 -18.23 0.22 -5.04
N PHE A 32 -17.14 0.68 -4.44
CA PHE A 32 -16.18 1.56 -5.10
C PHE A 32 -14.75 0.98 -5.08
N LYS A 33 -14.61 -0.24 -5.59
CA LYS A 33 -13.32 -0.94 -5.79
C LYS A 33 -12.19 -0.06 -6.36
N PRO A 34 -12.39 0.80 -7.39
CA PRO A 34 -11.30 1.63 -7.92
C PRO A 34 -10.75 2.68 -6.95
N PHE A 35 -11.45 2.97 -5.83
CA PHE A 35 -11.06 4.00 -4.87
C PHE A 35 -9.60 3.90 -4.43
N MET A 36 -9.12 2.69 -4.12
CA MET A 36 -7.74 2.52 -3.65
C MET A 36 -6.72 2.80 -4.74
N VAL A 37 -7.01 2.35 -5.95
CA VAL A 37 -6.14 2.65 -7.10
C VAL A 37 -6.15 4.15 -7.38
N ILE A 38 -7.30 4.83 -7.29
CA ILE A 38 -7.40 6.30 -7.44
C ILE A 38 -6.52 7.00 -6.40
N LEU A 39 -6.63 6.60 -5.14
CA LEU A 39 -5.90 7.23 -4.04
C LEU A 39 -4.39 7.06 -4.21
N ILE A 40 -3.94 5.83 -4.48
CA ILE A 40 -2.53 5.51 -4.72
C ILE A 40 -2.01 6.26 -5.96
N MET A 41 -2.72 6.17 -7.09
CA MET A 41 -2.32 6.84 -8.34
C MET A 41 -2.28 8.36 -8.17
N SER A 42 -3.24 8.95 -7.46
CA SER A 42 -3.26 10.39 -7.19
C SER A 42 -2.07 10.84 -6.36
N ILE A 43 -1.67 10.06 -5.34
CA ILE A 43 -0.50 10.36 -4.51
C ILE A 43 0.78 10.27 -5.34
N ILE A 44 0.95 9.20 -6.13
CA ILE A 44 2.14 8.97 -6.96
C ILE A 44 2.24 10.01 -8.09
N CYS A 45 1.12 10.36 -8.73
CA CYS A 45 1.11 11.30 -9.85
C CYS A 45 1.26 12.75 -9.42
N MET A 46 0.78 13.15 -8.24
CA MET A 46 0.83 14.54 -7.77
C MET A 46 2.24 15.20 -7.79
N PRO A 47 3.32 14.57 -7.27
CA PRO A 47 4.65 15.17 -7.33
C PRO A 47 5.16 15.33 -8.77
N VAL A 48 4.93 14.32 -9.61
CA VAL A 48 5.31 14.34 -11.04
C VAL A 48 4.54 15.43 -11.79
N TYR A 49 3.23 15.56 -11.56
CA TYR A 49 2.38 16.59 -12.13
C TYR A 49 2.83 18.00 -11.75
N LYS A 50 3.11 18.23 -10.46
CA LYS A 50 3.62 19.53 -9.98
C LYS A 50 4.98 19.86 -10.58
N PHE A 51 5.84 18.86 -10.78
CA PHE A 51 7.13 19.05 -11.44
C PHE A 51 6.94 19.46 -12.91
N ILE A 52 6.05 18.80 -13.65
CA ILE A 52 5.78 19.14 -15.06
C ILE A 52 5.12 20.52 -15.21
N ILE A 53 4.20 20.90 -14.32
CA ILE A 53 3.62 22.25 -14.33
C ILE A 53 4.70 23.34 -14.13
N LYS A 54 5.72 23.08 -13.30
CA LYS A 54 6.84 24.03 -13.13
C LYS A 54 7.61 24.28 -14.43
N LEU A 55 7.54 23.36 -15.39
CA LEU A 55 8.10 23.52 -16.73
C LEU A 55 7.18 24.32 -17.69
N LYS A 56 6.13 24.98 -17.16
CA LYS A 56 5.15 25.80 -17.90
C LYS A 56 4.33 25.03 -18.95
N VAL A 57 4.16 23.73 -18.77
CA VAL A 57 3.30 22.88 -19.62
C VAL A 57 1.81 23.14 -19.28
N PRO A 58 0.90 23.25 -20.27
CA PRO A 58 -0.53 23.41 -20.02
C PRO A 58 -1.12 22.29 -19.16
N GLU A 59 -2.06 22.61 -18.26
CA GLU A 59 -2.57 21.69 -17.23
C GLU A 59 -3.05 20.33 -17.79
N LYS A 60 -3.85 20.35 -18.86
CA LYS A 60 -4.35 19.13 -19.51
C LYS A 60 -3.22 18.25 -20.04
N LEU A 61 -2.22 18.87 -20.66
CA LEU A 61 -1.06 18.17 -21.23
C LEU A 61 -0.15 17.64 -20.12
N ALA A 62 0.06 18.44 -19.07
CA ALA A 62 0.81 18.04 -17.89
C ALA A 62 0.17 16.82 -17.21
N GLY A 63 -1.17 16.79 -17.10
CA GLY A 63 -1.90 15.65 -16.53
C GLY A 63 -1.73 14.37 -17.36
N ALA A 64 -1.86 14.47 -18.68
CA ALA A 64 -1.69 13.34 -19.59
C ALA A 64 -0.25 12.80 -19.56
N VAL A 65 0.74 13.69 -19.67
CA VAL A 65 2.17 13.32 -19.61
C VAL A 65 2.52 12.68 -18.27
N THR A 66 1.97 13.20 -17.17
CA THR A 66 2.15 12.61 -15.84
C THR A 66 1.66 11.17 -15.79
N LEU A 67 0.42 10.94 -16.22
CA LEU A 67 -0.17 9.60 -16.18
C LEU A 67 0.59 8.62 -17.06
N ILE A 68 0.95 9.02 -18.28
CA ILE A 68 1.75 8.19 -19.18
C ILE A 68 3.09 7.85 -18.52
N THR A 69 3.79 8.85 -17.98
CA THR A 69 5.09 8.65 -17.34
C THR A 69 5.00 7.68 -16.16
N VAL A 70 4.03 7.86 -15.28
CA VAL A 70 3.84 7.00 -14.10
C VAL A 70 3.43 5.57 -14.51
N ASN A 71 2.51 5.42 -15.47
CA ASN A 71 2.11 4.10 -15.95
C ASN A 71 3.27 3.36 -16.62
N VAL A 72 4.05 4.05 -17.47
CA VAL A 72 5.23 3.46 -18.12
C VAL A 72 6.25 3.03 -17.06
N LEU A 73 6.53 3.87 -16.07
CA LEU A 73 7.41 3.51 -14.95
C LEU A 73 6.90 2.28 -14.19
N LEU A 74 5.60 2.22 -13.85
CA LEU A 74 5.00 1.08 -13.18
C LEU A 74 5.12 -0.21 -14.00
N VAL A 75 4.84 -0.14 -15.32
CA VAL A 75 4.98 -1.30 -16.22
C VAL A 75 6.45 -1.75 -16.29
N LEU A 76 7.40 -0.82 -16.42
CA LEU A 76 8.83 -1.14 -16.42
C LEU A 76 9.26 -1.81 -15.12
N ILE A 77 8.80 -1.31 -13.97
CA ILE A 77 9.06 -1.91 -12.66
C ILE A 77 8.50 -3.33 -12.60
N ILE A 78 7.24 -3.52 -12.98
CA ILE A 78 6.57 -4.84 -12.95
C ILE A 78 7.29 -5.84 -13.86
N VAL A 79 7.58 -5.47 -15.10
CA VAL A 79 8.26 -6.35 -16.07
C VAL A 79 9.65 -6.72 -15.57
N TYR A 80 10.40 -5.74 -15.05
CA TYR A 80 11.74 -5.99 -14.54
C TYR A 80 11.74 -6.85 -13.28
N MET A 81 10.91 -6.51 -12.28
CA MET A 81 10.76 -7.30 -11.06
C MET A 81 10.30 -8.72 -11.37
N GLY A 82 9.33 -8.87 -12.27
CA GLY A 82 8.87 -10.17 -12.75
C GLY A 82 10.01 -10.96 -13.39
N GLY A 83 10.86 -10.32 -14.19
CA GLY A 83 12.07 -10.92 -14.76
C GLY A 83 13.10 -11.35 -13.71
N GLU A 84 13.35 -10.53 -12.69
CA GLU A 84 14.26 -10.88 -11.59
C GLU A 84 13.72 -12.04 -10.74
N ILE A 85 12.44 -11.98 -10.36
CA ILE A 85 11.77 -13.05 -9.62
C ILE A 85 11.79 -14.34 -10.46
N TYR A 86 11.48 -14.26 -11.76
CA TYR A 86 11.54 -15.41 -12.66
C TYR A 86 12.96 -15.98 -12.77
N SER A 87 13.98 -15.14 -12.91
CA SER A 87 15.40 -15.54 -12.94
C SER A 87 15.82 -16.22 -11.63
N ILE A 88 15.42 -15.67 -10.49
CA ILE A 88 15.63 -16.23 -9.16
C ILE A 88 14.98 -17.61 -9.03
N LEU A 89 13.69 -17.71 -9.39
CA LEU A 89 12.92 -18.96 -9.36
C LEU A 89 13.54 -20.01 -10.29
N ARG A 90 13.94 -19.61 -11.50
CA ARG A 90 14.57 -20.49 -12.48
C ARG A 90 15.91 -21.04 -11.97
N LYS A 91 16.77 -20.19 -11.40
CA LYS A 91 18.05 -20.61 -10.81
C LYS A 91 17.86 -21.56 -9.63
N VAL A 92 16.92 -21.24 -8.75
CA VAL A 92 16.55 -22.12 -7.62
C VAL A 92 16.10 -23.48 -8.11
N TYR A 93 15.20 -23.49 -9.10
CA TYR A 93 14.68 -24.71 -9.71
C TYR A 93 15.79 -25.52 -10.37
N SER A 94 16.61 -24.92 -11.24
CA SER A 94 17.65 -25.62 -12.00
C SER A 94 18.81 -26.12 -11.15
N SER A 95 19.17 -25.41 -10.07
CA SER A 95 20.32 -25.78 -9.23
C SER A 95 19.98 -26.76 -8.12
N ASN A 96 18.70 -27.03 -7.86
CA ASN A 96 18.24 -27.88 -6.75
C ASN A 96 17.15 -28.87 -7.18
N ILE A 97 17.14 -29.27 -8.44
CA ILE A 97 16.13 -30.16 -9.04
C ILE A 97 15.90 -31.40 -8.16
N GLU A 98 16.96 -32.04 -7.67
CA GLU A 98 16.84 -33.26 -6.84
C GLU A 98 16.20 -32.99 -5.46
N ILE A 99 16.57 -31.89 -4.80
CA ILE A 99 16.02 -31.51 -3.48
C ILE A 99 14.55 -31.11 -3.63
N ILE A 100 14.23 -30.33 -4.67
CA ILE A 100 12.86 -29.89 -4.95
C ILE A 100 11.99 -31.08 -5.34
N ASN A 101 12.49 -32.01 -6.16
CA ASN A 101 11.76 -33.24 -6.50
C ASN A 101 11.53 -34.13 -5.27
N ASN A 102 12.50 -34.25 -4.36
CA ASN A 102 12.34 -35.00 -3.11
C ASN A 102 11.32 -34.34 -2.17
N ILE A 103 11.32 -33.00 -2.06
CA ILE A 103 10.31 -32.27 -1.26
C ILE A 103 8.92 -32.44 -1.88
N ILE A 104 8.80 -32.32 -3.19
CA ILE A 104 7.53 -32.51 -3.92
C ILE A 104 7.02 -33.95 -3.74
N GLN A 105 7.89 -34.95 -3.81
CA GLN A 105 7.52 -36.35 -3.57
C GLN A 105 7.13 -36.62 -2.11
N ASN A 106 7.81 -36.01 -1.14
CA ASN A 106 7.47 -36.15 0.29
C ASN A 106 6.15 -35.44 0.65
N ILE A 107 5.85 -34.32 -0.01
CA ILE A 107 4.55 -33.63 0.16
C ILE A 107 3.44 -34.43 -0.55
N SER A 108 3.71 -35.01 -1.71
CA SER A 108 2.77 -35.87 -2.45
C SER A 108 2.34 -37.08 -1.64
N SER A 109 3.30 -37.76 -1.00
CA SER A 109 3.04 -38.93 -0.16
C SER A 109 2.36 -38.56 1.16
N ALA A 110 2.67 -37.41 1.75
CA ALA A 110 2.01 -36.93 2.96
C ALA A 110 0.56 -36.46 2.74
N VAL A 111 0.22 -36.02 1.53
CA VAL A 111 -1.11 -35.46 1.20
C VAL A 111 -1.95 -36.45 0.36
N ASN A 112 -1.46 -37.67 0.05
CA ASN A 112 -2.12 -38.63 -0.84
C ASN A 112 -2.56 -38.02 -2.19
N ILE A 113 -1.85 -36.99 -2.65
CA ILE A 113 -2.07 -36.40 -3.97
C ILE A 113 -1.12 -37.13 -4.91
N ASP A 114 -1.67 -38.01 -5.73
CA ASP A 114 -0.94 -38.73 -6.76
C ASP A 114 -0.48 -37.76 -7.86
N LEU A 115 0.72 -37.20 -7.69
CA LEU A 115 1.30 -36.23 -8.62
C LEU A 115 1.66 -36.85 -9.98
N ASN A 116 1.73 -38.18 -10.08
CA ASN A 116 1.93 -38.87 -11.36
C ASN A 116 0.72 -38.72 -12.30
N ASN A 117 -0.46 -38.39 -11.75
CA ASN A 117 -1.67 -38.06 -12.51
C ASN A 117 -1.81 -36.57 -12.81
N LEU A 118 -0.89 -35.71 -12.36
CA LEU A 118 -0.72 -34.38 -12.95
C LEU A 118 -0.01 -34.55 -14.30
N LYS A 119 -0.75 -35.08 -15.27
CA LYS A 119 -0.40 -34.93 -16.68
C LYS A 119 -0.30 -33.44 -16.97
N ILE A 120 0.94 -32.95 -17.02
CA ILE A 120 1.34 -31.59 -17.42
C ILE A 120 0.86 -31.26 -18.86
N GLY A 121 0.32 -32.25 -19.58
CA GLY A 121 -0.42 -32.10 -20.84
C GLY A 121 -1.95 -31.97 -20.68
N LYS A 122 -2.46 -31.31 -19.63
CA LYS A 122 -3.86 -30.88 -19.62
C LYS A 122 -4.03 -29.85 -20.75
N SER A 123 -4.73 -30.27 -21.80
CA SER A 123 -5.11 -29.43 -22.93
C SER A 123 -5.65 -28.09 -22.41
N VAL A 124 -5.18 -26.99 -23.02
CA VAL A 124 -5.50 -25.59 -22.68
C VAL A 124 -7.01 -25.37 -22.43
N PHE A 125 -7.87 -26.15 -23.07
CA PHE A 125 -9.32 -26.19 -22.88
C PHE A 125 -9.80 -26.63 -21.47
N SER A 126 -9.09 -27.53 -20.79
CA SER A 126 -9.44 -28.00 -19.43
C SER A 126 -9.04 -27.00 -18.33
N ILE A 127 -8.05 -26.15 -18.61
CA ILE A 127 -7.61 -25.02 -17.79
C ILE A 127 -8.62 -23.87 -17.93
N ILE A 128 -9.10 -23.59 -19.14
CA ILE A 128 -10.13 -22.55 -19.38
C ILE A 128 -11.49 -22.89 -18.74
N ASN A 129 -11.84 -24.17 -18.62
CA ASN A 129 -13.09 -24.63 -18.00
C ASN A 129 -13.04 -24.81 -16.48
N ASP A 130 -11.87 -24.62 -15.83
CA ASP A 130 -11.76 -24.69 -14.38
C ASP A 130 -12.49 -23.48 -13.76
N THR A 131 -13.46 -23.75 -12.87
CA THR A 131 -14.27 -22.72 -12.21
C THR A 131 -13.40 -21.74 -11.41
N LYS A 132 -12.23 -22.19 -10.92
CA LYS A 132 -11.24 -21.35 -10.24
C LYS A 132 -10.50 -20.41 -11.19
N LEU A 133 -10.26 -20.82 -12.43
CA LEU A 133 -9.62 -19.96 -13.45
C LEU A 133 -10.60 -18.96 -14.04
N ARG A 134 -11.88 -19.33 -14.20
CA ARG A 134 -12.94 -18.37 -14.54
C ARG A 134 -13.13 -17.33 -13.44
N GLN A 135 -13.15 -17.73 -12.16
CA GLN A 135 -13.21 -16.77 -11.05
C GLN A 135 -11.97 -15.87 -11.00
N SER A 136 -10.79 -16.41 -11.30
CA SER A 136 -9.53 -15.63 -11.38
C SER A 136 -9.50 -14.69 -12.59
N ALA A 137 -10.06 -15.09 -13.74
CA ALA A 137 -10.16 -14.25 -14.92
C ALA A 137 -11.17 -13.11 -14.74
N VAL A 138 -12.33 -13.40 -14.11
CA VAL A 138 -13.32 -12.38 -13.75
C VAL A 138 -12.74 -11.39 -12.74
N SER A 139 -12.05 -11.86 -11.70
CA SER A 139 -11.41 -10.96 -10.72
C SER A 139 -10.29 -10.12 -11.33
N THR A 140 -9.54 -10.67 -12.28
CA THR A 140 -8.52 -9.94 -13.04
C THR A 140 -9.14 -8.89 -13.97
N GLY A 141 -10.24 -9.23 -14.67
CA GLY A 141 -10.97 -8.30 -15.53
C GLY A 141 -11.57 -7.13 -14.75
N GLU A 142 -12.19 -7.40 -13.59
CA GLU A 142 -12.66 -6.34 -12.69
C GLU A 142 -11.52 -5.45 -12.18
N SER A 143 -10.35 -6.03 -11.90
CA SER A 143 -9.18 -5.28 -11.42
C SER A 143 -8.59 -4.38 -12.51
N ILE A 144 -8.55 -4.85 -13.75
CA ILE A 144 -8.12 -4.06 -14.92
C ILE A 144 -9.09 -2.91 -15.17
N LEU A 145 -10.40 -3.17 -15.17
CA LEU A 145 -11.42 -2.13 -15.31
C LEU A 145 -11.31 -1.08 -14.20
N ALA A 146 -11.16 -1.52 -12.94
CA ALA A 146 -10.95 -0.62 -11.82
C ALA A 146 -9.68 0.22 -11.99
N TYR A 147 -8.61 -0.36 -12.52
CA TYR A 147 -7.37 0.36 -12.82
C TYR A 147 -7.54 1.42 -13.91
N PHE A 148 -8.24 1.10 -15.01
CA PHE A 148 -8.54 2.06 -16.07
C PHE A 148 -9.42 3.21 -15.57
N ILE A 149 -10.50 2.90 -14.85
CA ILE A 149 -11.38 3.91 -14.24
C ILE A 149 -10.55 4.79 -13.30
N ALA A 150 -9.67 4.18 -12.50
CA ALA A 150 -8.83 4.93 -11.58
C ALA A 150 -7.87 5.90 -12.27
N ASN A 151 -7.31 5.54 -13.42
CA ASN A 151 -6.47 6.43 -14.22
C ASN A 151 -7.26 7.63 -14.74
N ILE A 152 -8.48 7.40 -15.23
CA ILE A 152 -9.37 8.47 -15.71
C ILE A 152 -9.74 9.40 -14.55
N CYS A 153 -10.15 8.85 -13.40
CA CYS A 153 -10.44 9.65 -12.22
C CYS A 153 -9.22 10.45 -11.75
N THR A 154 -8.04 9.83 -11.74
CA THR A 154 -6.78 10.50 -11.35
C THR A 154 -6.46 11.65 -12.31
N PHE A 155 -6.68 11.49 -13.62
CA PHE A 155 -6.53 12.57 -14.59
C PHE A 155 -7.36 13.79 -14.21
N PHE A 156 -8.67 13.58 -13.97
CA PHE A 156 -9.57 14.67 -13.61
C PHE A 156 -9.23 15.29 -12.25
N ILE A 157 -8.77 14.49 -11.28
CA ILE A 157 -8.30 15.00 -9.97
C ILE A 157 -7.07 15.92 -10.13
N LEU A 158 -6.16 15.62 -11.06
CA LEU A 158 -4.95 16.41 -11.28
C LEU A 158 -5.25 17.71 -12.04
N VAL A 159 -6.01 17.59 -13.14
CA VAL A 159 -6.26 18.68 -14.09
C VAL A 159 -7.40 19.58 -13.62
N ASP A 160 -8.51 19.03 -13.14
CA ASP A 160 -9.72 19.78 -12.86
C ASP A 160 -10.03 19.87 -11.35
N LYS A 161 -9.07 20.43 -10.61
CA LYS A 161 -9.21 20.61 -9.15
C LYS A 161 -10.40 21.49 -8.78
N LYS A 162 -10.74 22.49 -9.60
CA LYS A 162 -11.84 23.41 -9.30
C LYS A 162 -13.18 22.69 -9.40
N SER A 163 -13.46 22.01 -10.52
CA SER A 163 -14.71 21.25 -10.66
C SER A 163 -14.81 20.13 -9.63
N MET A 164 -13.71 19.46 -9.29
CA MET A 164 -13.71 18.43 -8.24
C MET A 164 -14.03 19.01 -6.86
N LEU A 165 -13.48 20.17 -6.53
CA LEU A 165 -13.82 20.87 -5.30
C LEU A 165 -15.29 21.30 -5.30
N ASP A 166 -15.81 21.81 -6.42
CA ASP A 166 -17.21 22.22 -6.53
C ASP A 166 -18.18 21.04 -6.36
N VAL A 167 -17.85 19.87 -6.89
CA VAL A 167 -18.62 18.63 -6.65
C VAL A 167 -18.60 18.28 -5.16
N ILE A 168 -17.45 18.36 -4.49
CA ILE A 168 -17.35 18.15 -3.04
C ILE A 168 -18.20 19.18 -2.27
N TYR A 169 -18.17 20.46 -2.67
CA TYR A 169 -18.99 21.53 -2.10
C TYR A 169 -20.49 21.31 -2.25
N ARG A 170 -20.92 20.61 -3.31
CA ARG A 170 -22.34 20.27 -3.54
C ARG A 170 -22.78 19.00 -2.83
N LEU A 171 -21.87 18.04 -2.62
CA LEU A 171 -22.19 16.74 -2.00
C LEU A 171 -22.13 16.78 -0.47
N PHE A 172 -21.34 17.69 0.10
CA PHE A 172 -21.12 17.75 1.55
C PHE A 172 -21.58 19.10 2.14
N PRO A 173 -22.21 19.10 3.33
CA PRO A 173 -22.51 20.33 4.05
C PRO A 173 -21.26 21.18 4.31
N GLU A 174 -21.38 22.50 4.26
CA GLU A 174 -20.27 23.44 4.46
C GLU A 174 -19.52 23.21 5.78
N GLU A 175 -20.21 22.78 6.84
CA GLU A 175 -19.62 22.50 8.14
C GLU A 175 -18.58 21.37 8.09
N ILE A 176 -18.86 20.32 7.31
CA ILE A 176 -17.94 19.19 7.11
C ILE A 176 -16.71 19.68 6.35
N ILE A 177 -16.92 20.53 5.35
CA ILE A 177 -15.84 21.03 4.49
C ILE A 177 -14.95 22.01 5.25
N LYS A 178 -15.52 22.87 6.10
CA LYS A 178 -14.75 23.75 7.00
C LYS A 178 -13.90 22.94 7.98
N LYS A 179 -14.44 21.86 8.56
CA LYS A 179 -13.68 20.93 9.43
C LYS A 179 -12.52 20.26 8.67
N PHE A 180 -12.77 19.73 7.47
CA PHE A 180 -11.71 19.15 6.63
C PHE A 180 -10.64 20.18 6.23
N ARG A 181 -11.05 21.41 5.90
CA ARG A 181 -10.12 22.49 5.53
C ARG A 181 -9.25 22.91 6.72
N ARG A 182 -9.80 22.92 7.93
CA ARG A 182 -9.04 23.17 9.17
C ARG A 182 -8.00 22.07 9.43
N GLN A 183 -8.34 20.83 9.07
CA GLN A 183 -7.45 19.68 9.20
C GLN A 183 -6.43 19.53 8.05
N LYS A 184 -6.61 20.23 6.93
CA LYS A 184 -5.75 20.13 5.74
C LYS A 184 -4.25 20.21 6.05
N ASN A 185 -3.84 21.09 6.96
CA ASN A 185 -2.43 21.22 7.34
C ASN A 185 -1.90 19.97 8.05
N ASN A 186 -2.72 19.31 8.88
CA ASN A 186 -2.35 18.06 9.54
C ASN A 186 -2.21 16.91 8.54
N PHE A 187 -3.13 16.82 7.56
CA PHE A 187 -3.02 15.85 6.46
C PHE A 187 -1.78 16.07 5.59
N VAL A 188 -1.49 17.31 5.22
CA VAL A 188 -0.29 17.65 4.43
C VAL A 188 0.98 17.34 5.22
N ASN A 189 1.00 17.64 6.52
CA ASN A 189 2.10 17.27 7.40
C ASN A 189 2.29 15.76 7.50
N MET A 190 1.19 14.99 7.60
CA MET A 190 1.24 13.52 7.66
C MET A 190 1.81 12.91 6.37
N ILE A 191 1.33 13.37 5.20
CA ILE A 191 1.86 12.92 3.91
C ILE A 191 3.34 13.29 3.75
N SER A 192 3.73 14.48 4.22
CA SER A 192 5.12 14.92 4.17
C SER A 192 6.02 14.06 5.08
N ILE A 193 5.54 13.69 6.27
CA ILE A 193 6.24 12.76 7.16
C ILE A 193 6.39 11.40 6.50
N GLN A 194 5.33 10.85 5.93
CA GLN A 194 5.38 9.56 5.22
C GLN A 194 6.37 9.59 4.05
N GLY A 195 6.40 10.69 3.28
CA GLY A 195 7.40 10.86 2.21
C GLY A 195 8.85 10.86 2.71
N ILE A 196 9.11 11.48 3.87
CA ILE A 196 10.43 11.47 4.50
C ILE A 196 10.79 10.06 4.99
N LEU A 197 9.85 9.35 5.63
CA LEU A 197 10.05 7.98 6.10
C LEU A 197 10.41 7.05 4.95
N ILE A 198 9.66 7.11 3.85
CA ILE A 198 9.91 6.31 2.65
C ILE A 198 11.32 6.59 2.11
N LEU A 199 11.73 7.86 2.03
CA LEU A 199 13.08 8.21 1.56
C LEU A 199 14.18 7.63 2.46
N ILE A 200 14.01 7.73 3.78
CA ILE A 200 14.97 7.18 4.75
C ILE A 200 15.06 5.66 4.60
N SER A 201 13.92 4.96 4.59
CA SER A 201 13.86 3.50 4.43
C SER A 201 14.44 3.06 3.08
N THR A 202 14.19 3.81 2.00
CA THR A 202 14.77 3.54 0.67
C THR A 202 16.29 3.59 0.71
N ILE A 203 16.85 4.65 1.29
CA ILE A 203 18.30 4.84 1.39
C ILE A 203 18.92 3.72 2.24
N GLU A 204 18.32 3.42 3.39
CA GLU A 204 18.76 2.36 4.29
C GLU A 204 18.79 0.98 3.60
N ILE A 205 17.73 0.64 2.84
CA ILE A 205 17.66 -0.61 2.09
C ILE A 205 18.73 -0.65 0.98
N ILE A 206 18.94 0.44 0.24
CA ILE A 206 19.98 0.51 -0.80
C ILE A 206 21.36 0.27 -0.18
N PHE A 207 21.67 0.93 0.94
CA PHE A 207 22.93 0.75 1.65
C PHE A 207 23.09 -0.67 2.19
N GLY A 208 22.05 -1.22 2.82
CA GLY A 208 22.07 -2.59 3.33
C GLY A 208 22.26 -3.62 2.22
N PHE A 209 21.56 -3.48 1.09
CA PHE A 209 21.76 -4.34 -0.09
C PHE A 209 23.16 -4.20 -0.68
N PHE A 210 23.73 -2.99 -0.68
CA PHE A 210 25.10 -2.78 -1.14
C PHE A 210 26.13 -3.47 -0.24
N ILE A 211 25.99 -3.35 1.09
CA ILE A 211 26.86 -4.00 2.08
C ILE A 211 26.77 -5.53 1.97
N LEU A 212 25.57 -6.06 1.79
CA LEU A 212 25.31 -7.49 1.62
C LEU A 212 25.65 -8.01 0.21
N ARG A 213 26.19 -7.15 -0.66
CA ARG A 213 26.59 -7.45 -2.05
C ARG A 213 25.45 -8.07 -2.88
N ILE A 214 24.21 -7.63 -2.63
CA ILE A 214 23.06 -8.04 -3.43
C ILE A 214 23.18 -7.42 -4.83
N PRO A 215 23.08 -8.23 -5.90
CA PRO A 215 23.13 -7.70 -7.26
C PRO A 215 21.99 -6.70 -7.46
N LYS A 216 22.27 -5.60 -8.18
CA LYS A 216 21.26 -4.56 -8.49
C LYS A 216 20.68 -3.88 -7.24
N SER A 217 21.50 -3.72 -6.18
CA SER A 217 21.13 -3.11 -4.90
C SER A 217 20.39 -1.78 -5.01
N LEU A 218 20.88 -0.84 -5.84
CA LEU A 218 20.25 0.45 -6.07
C LEU A 218 18.81 0.30 -6.60
N MET A 219 18.63 -0.55 -7.61
CA MET A 219 17.34 -0.71 -8.27
C MET A 219 16.34 -1.45 -7.38
N LEU A 220 16.77 -2.53 -6.72
CA LEU A 220 15.93 -3.26 -5.77
C LEU A 220 15.54 -2.39 -4.57
N GLY A 221 16.46 -1.55 -4.08
CA GLY A 221 16.16 -0.60 -3.01
C GLY A 221 15.18 0.49 -3.43
N LEU A 222 15.28 1.03 -4.65
CA LEU A 222 14.29 1.97 -5.19
C LEU A 222 12.91 1.34 -5.34
N VAL A 223 12.85 0.09 -5.80
CA VAL A 223 11.61 -0.69 -5.87
C VAL A 223 11.01 -0.87 -4.48
N CYS A 224 11.82 -1.24 -3.47
CA CYS A 224 11.37 -1.30 -2.08
C CYS A 224 10.79 0.05 -1.63
N GLY A 225 11.46 1.16 -1.91
CA GLY A 225 10.97 2.51 -1.61
C GLY A 225 9.61 2.84 -2.22
N LEU A 226 9.41 2.48 -3.49
CA LEU A 226 8.11 2.66 -4.15
C LEU A 226 7.01 1.80 -3.53
N LEU A 227 7.34 0.56 -3.14
CA LEU A 227 6.40 -0.33 -2.48
C LEU A 227 6.12 0.10 -1.04
N ASP A 228 7.07 0.77 -0.37
CA ASP A 228 6.96 1.21 1.03
C ASP A 228 5.92 2.32 1.26
N VAL A 229 5.39 2.91 0.18
CA VAL A 229 4.16 3.71 0.17
C VAL A 229 3.01 2.95 0.83
N LEU A 230 2.98 1.61 0.68
CA LEU A 230 2.03 0.75 1.36
C LEU A 230 2.61 0.29 2.72
N PRO A 231 2.00 0.69 3.85
CA PRO A 231 2.41 0.22 5.16
C PRO A 231 2.30 -1.31 5.26
N TYR A 232 3.27 -1.94 5.95
CA TYR A 232 3.39 -3.38 6.24
C TYR A 232 3.59 -4.34 5.06
N VAL A 233 3.08 -4.02 3.87
CA VAL A 233 3.13 -4.92 2.70
C VAL A 233 4.26 -4.56 1.75
N GLY A 234 4.75 -3.32 1.78
CA GLY A 234 5.62 -2.78 0.75
C GLY A 234 6.92 -3.55 0.51
N THR A 235 7.86 -3.43 1.43
CA THR A 235 9.23 -3.92 1.24
C THR A 235 9.34 -5.44 1.38
N ILE A 236 8.45 -6.07 2.15
CA ILE A 236 8.49 -7.52 2.41
C ILE A 236 8.34 -8.37 1.13
N ILE A 237 7.60 -7.87 0.13
CA ILE A 237 7.44 -8.52 -1.18
C ILE A 237 8.79 -8.72 -1.89
N VAL A 238 9.74 -7.81 -1.68
CA VAL A 238 11.09 -7.88 -2.28
C VAL A 238 12.04 -8.70 -1.40
N PHE A 239 11.98 -8.49 -0.08
CA PHE A 239 12.88 -9.19 0.85
C PHE A 239 12.65 -10.70 0.88
N ILE A 240 11.40 -11.18 0.90
CA ILE A 240 11.09 -12.62 1.04
C ILE A 240 11.75 -13.45 -0.09
N PRO A 241 11.53 -13.15 -1.39
CA PRO A 241 12.14 -13.93 -2.47
C PRO A 241 13.68 -13.94 -2.41
N ILE A 242 14.29 -12.81 -2.07
CA ILE A 242 15.77 -12.68 -2.00
C ILE A 242 16.32 -13.47 -0.81
N ILE A 243 15.66 -13.43 0.34
CA ILE A 243 16.04 -14.21 1.52
C ILE A 243 15.96 -15.70 1.22
N ILE A 244 14.82 -16.16 0.67
CA ILE A 244 14.60 -17.56 0.30
C ILE A 244 15.65 -18.03 -0.71
N TYR A 245 15.92 -17.22 -1.73
CA TYR A 245 16.96 -17.50 -2.73
C TYR A 245 18.33 -17.75 -2.07
N ASN A 246 18.76 -16.85 -1.18
CA ASN A 246 20.05 -16.97 -0.52
C ASN A 246 20.11 -18.17 0.45
N ILE A 247 18.99 -18.52 1.11
CA ILE A 247 18.92 -19.71 1.97
C ILE A 247 19.12 -20.98 1.12
N ILE A 248 18.44 -21.07 -0.03
CA ILE A 248 18.53 -22.21 -0.93
C ILE A 248 19.95 -22.33 -1.51
N MET A 249 20.58 -21.20 -1.84
CA MET A 249 21.98 -21.17 -2.29
C MET A 249 22.99 -21.36 -1.16
N LYS A 250 22.54 -21.74 0.05
CA LYS A 250 23.34 -21.98 1.26
C LYS A 250 24.17 -20.76 1.70
N ASN A 251 23.77 -19.56 1.29
CA ASN A 251 24.40 -18.31 1.69
C ASN A 251 23.73 -17.75 2.95
N TYR A 252 23.87 -18.48 4.06
CA TYR A 252 23.18 -18.18 5.31
C TYR A 252 23.59 -16.83 5.91
N LEU A 253 24.84 -16.39 5.70
CA LEU A 253 25.32 -15.11 6.19
C LEU A 253 24.60 -13.94 5.53
N VAL A 254 24.41 -13.99 4.20
CA VAL A 254 23.64 -12.97 3.48
C VAL A 254 22.16 -13.05 3.84
N SER A 255 21.58 -14.24 3.96
CA SER A 255 20.17 -14.40 4.38
C SER A 255 19.91 -13.83 5.78
N PHE A 256 20.79 -14.13 6.74
CA PHE A 256 20.71 -13.57 8.09
C PHE A 256 20.89 -12.04 8.05
N GLY A 257 21.85 -11.54 7.29
CA GLY A 257 22.05 -10.11 7.09
C GLY A 257 20.82 -9.40 6.51
N LEU A 258 20.13 -10.02 5.54
CA LEU A 258 18.88 -9.50 4.95
C LEU A 258 17.73 -9.47 5.97
N ILE A 259 17.60 -10.49 6.81
CA ILE A 259 16.60 -10.52 7.89
C ILE A 259 16.89 -9.42 8.91
N CYS A 260 18.15 -9.29 9.35
CA CYS A 260 18.56 -8.22 10.26
C CYS A 260 18.31 -6.84 9.66
N LEU A 261 18.66 -6.63 8.38
CA LEU A 261 18.40 -5.39 7.66
C LEU A 261 16.90 -5.08 7.63
N TYR A 262 16.05 -6.05 7.29
CA TYR A 262 14.60 -5.85 7.27
C TYR A 262 14.06 -5.42 8.65
N ILE A 263 14.51 -6.10 9.71
CA ILE A 263 14.11 -5.76 11.08
C ILE A 263 14.61 -4.36 11.45
N LEU A 264 15.84 -4.01 11.09
CA LEU A 264 16.42 -2.69 11.36
C LEU A 264 15.60 -1.58 10.69
N VAL A 265 15.29 -1.74 9.40
CA VAL A 265 14.46 -0.80 8.64
C VAL A 265 13.10 -0.61 9.28
N GLN A 266 12.46 -1.71 9.72
CA GLN A 266 11.16 -1.63 10.38
C GLN A 266 11.27 -0.89 11.73
N ILE A 267 12.26 -1.22 12.56
CA ILE A 267 12.44 -0.55 13.86
C ILE A 267 12.72 0.94 13.67
N VAL A 268 13.63 1.31 12.78
CA VAL A 268 13.97 2.71 12.48
C VAL A 268 12.74 3.45 11.99
N ARG A 269 11.98 2.85 11.06
CA ARG A 269 10.73 3.42 10.56
C ARG A 269 9.74 3.69 11.69
N GLU A 270 9.45 2.70 12.52
CA GLU A 270 8.45 2.82 13.60
C GLU A 270 8.86 3.87 14.65
N ILE A 271 10.17 3.95 14.98
CA ILE A 271 10.70 4.98 15.90
C ILE A 271 10.57 6.37 15.29
N LEU A 272 10.97 6.53 14.02
CA LEU A 272 10.88 7.82 13.32
C LEU A 272 9.42 8.24 13.13
N GLU A 273 8.54 7.29 12.82
CA GLU A 273 7.11 7.51 12.71
C GLU A 273 6.55 7.99 14.04
N ALA A 274 6.83 7.31 15.16
CA ALA A 274 6.45 7.75 16.49
C ALA A 274 6.99 9.14 16.85
N LYS A 275 8.24 9.44 16.49
CA LYS A 275 8.87 10.75 16.77
C LYS A 275 8.26 11.88 15.94
N PHE A 276 8.02 11.67 14.65
CA PHE A 276 7.50 12.69 13.75
C PHE A 276 5.99 12.89 13.91
N ILE A 277 5.23 11.81 14.15
CA ILE A 277 3.78 11.86 14.38
C ILE A 277 3.48 12.33 15.80
N GLY A 278 4.19 11.82 16.81
CA GLY A 278 4.01 12.21 18.21
C GLY A 278 4.21 13.70 18.44
N ASN A 279 5.24 14.30 17.83
CA ASN A 279 5.54 15.73 17.96
C ASN A 279 4.59 16.65 17.17
N LYS A 280 3.85 16.14 16.17
CA LYS A 280 2.98 16.97 15.32
C LYS A 280 1.48 16.75 15.53
N LEU A 281 1.07 15.59 16.06
CA LEU A 281 -0.34 15.22 16.20
C LEU A 281 -0.77 15.07 17.67
N ASP A 282 0.15 15.17 18.64
CA ASP A 282 -0.12 15.08 20.09
C ASP A 282 -0.93 13.81 20.46
N ILE A 283 -0.82 12.73 19.68
CA ILE A 283 -1.53 11.45 19.92
C ILE A 283 -0.51 10.42 20.37
N HIS A 284 -0.85 9.64 21.39
CA HIS A 284 0.00 8.54 21.83
C HIS A 284 0.13 7.49 20.70
N PRO A 285 1.35 7.12 20.24
CA PRO A 285 1.56 6.21 19.11
C PRO A 285 0.81 4.87 19.23
N LEU A 286 0.70 4.34 20.44
CA LEU A 286 -0.06 3.10 20.73
C LEU A 286 -1.52 3.16 20.27
N VAL A 287 -2.19 4.32 20.36
CA VAL A 287 -3.58 4.48 19.89
C VAL A 287 -3.64 4.36 18.37
N ILE A 288 -2.65 4.91 17.67
CA ILE A 288 -2.55 4.83 16.21
C ILE A 288 -2.33 3.38 15.78
N PHE A 289 -1.40 2.65 16.41
CA PHE A 289 -1.16 1.24 16.08
C PHE A 289 -2.39 0.35 16.30
N ILE A 290 -3.08 0.52 17.43
CA ILE A 290 -4.32 -0.21 17.71
C ILE A 290 -5.37 0.12 16.64
N SER A 291 -5.51 1.40 16.25
CA SER A 291 -6.46 1.81 15.22
C SER A 291 -6.15 1.21 13.85
N ILE A 292 -4.86 1.13 13.47
CA ILE A 292 -4.40 0.50 12.23
C ILE A 292 -4.71 -0.99 12.26
N TYR A 293 -4.39 -1.68 13.36
CA TYR A 293 -4.60 -3.12 13.47
C TYR A 293 -6.09 -3.48 13.39
N ILE A 294 -6.92 -2.82 14.18
CA ILE A 294 -8.37 -3.02 14.19
C ILE A 294 -8.95 -2.68 12.80
N GLY A 295 -8.56 -1.53 12.25
CA GLY A 295 -8.98 -1.12 10.91
C GLY A 295 -8.60 -2.16 9.85
N ALA A 296 -7.35 -2.61 9.84
CA ALA A 296 -6.85 -3.61 8.90
C ALA A 296 -7.64 -4.93 8.99
N LYS A 297 -7.97 -5.39 10.21
CA LYS A 297 -8.76 -6.62 10.40
C LYS A 297 -10.19 -6.50 9.89
N VAL A 298 -10.85 -5.36 10.10
CA VAL A 298 -12.26 -5.17 9.72
C VAL A 298 -12.38 -4.83 8.22
N PHE A 299 -11.57 -3.90 7.74
CA PHE A 299 -11.73 -3.28 6.42
C PHE A 299 -10.63 -3.66 5.42
N GLY A 300 -9.61 -4.42 5.83
CA GLY A 300 -8.45 -4.71 4.99
C GLY A 300 -7.58 -3.47 4.79
N ILE A 301 -6.99 -3.32 3.60
CA ILE A 301 -6.10 -2.19 3.25
C ILE A 301 -6.78 -0.82 3.46
N LEU A 302 -8.10 -0.71 3.25
CA LEU A 302 -8.89 0.51 3.54
C LEU A 302 -8.82 0.92 5.01
N GLY A 303 -8.83 -0.06 5.92
CA GLY A 303 -8.84 0.20 7.35
C GLY A 303 -7.50 0.70 7.90
N ILE A 304 -6.39 0.43 7.21
CA ILE A 304 -5.08 0.98 7.58
C ILE A 304 -5.09 2.51 7.44
N LEU A 305 -5.81 3.05 6.45
CA LEU A 305 -6.00 4.49 6.29
C LEU A 305 -7.08 5.05 7.22
N VAL A 306 -8.23 4.38 7.31
CA VAL A 306 -9.38 4.89 8.05
C VAL A 306 -9.17 4.85 9.57
N GLY A 307 -8.41 3.86 10.09
CA GLY A 307 -8.13 3.73 11.52
C GLY A 307 -7.51 4.98 12.16
N PRO A 308 -6.31 5.41 11.70
CA PRO A 308 -5.68 6.63 12.18
C PRO A 308 -6.56 7.88 11.99
N MET A 309 -7.30 7.96 10.89
CA MET A 309 -8.21 9.08 10.62
C MET A 309 -9.31 9.19 11.66
N TYR A 310 -9.93 8.06 12.00
CA TYR A 310 -10.91 8.01 13.09
C TYR A 310 -10.27 8.45 14.40
N SER A 311 -9.09 7.95 14.76
CA SER A 311 -8.40 8.31 16.01
C SER A 311 -8.05 9.80 16.11
N ILE A 312 -7.62 10.44 15.01
CA ILE A 312 -7.32 11.87 14.97
C ILE A 312 -8.58 12.71 15.19
N ILE A 313 -9.68 12.38 14.51
CA ILE A 313 -10.95 13.11 14.64
C ILE A 313 -11.57 12.86 16.02
N ALA A 314 -11.52 11.62 16.51
CA ALA A 314 -11.99 11.25 17.84
C ALA A 314 -11.25 12.03 18.94
N LYS A 315 -9.93 12.17 18.81
CA LYS A 315 -9.14 12.98 19.74
C LYS A 315 -9.60 14.45 19.73
N GLU A 316 -9.86 15.04 18.57
CA GLU A 316 -10.34 16.44 18.48
C GLU A 316 -11.69 16.60 19.19
N ILE A 317 -12.58 15.61 19.13
CA ILE A 317 -13.86 15.63 19.85
C ILE A 317 -13.63 15.55 21.39
N ILE A 318 -12.64 14.79 21.83
CA ILE A 318 -12.34 14.63 23.27
C ILE A 318 -11.66 15.88 23.85
N TYR A 319 -10.64 16.38 23.16
CA TYR A 319 -9.70 17.41 23.67
C TYR A 319 -9.82 18.78 23.00
N GLY A 320 -10.51 18.90 21.86
CA GLY A 320 -10.55 20.11 21.04
C GLY A 320 -11.39 21.26 21.60
N GLU A 321 -12.10 21.06 22.70
CA GLU A 321 -12.85 22.11 23.42
C GLU A 321 -12.08 22.70 24.62
N ILE A 322 -10.85 22.21 24.91
CA ILE A 322 -10.04 22.67 26.05
C ILE A 322 -9.03 23.78 25.62
N LYS A 323 -9.19 24.35 24.41
CA LYS A 323 -8.41 25.49 23.92
C LYS A 323 -9.31 26.64 23.50
#